data_AF-A0A7C5RUL1-F1
#
_entry.id   AF-A0A7C5RUL1-F1
#
_cell.length_a   1.000
_cell.length_b   1.000
_cell.length_c   1.000
_cell.angle_alpha   90.00
_cell.angle_beta   90.00
_cell.angle_gamma   90.00
#
_symmetry.space_group_name_H-M   'P 1'
#
loop_
_entity.id
_entity.type
_entity.pdbx_description
1 polymer ?
#
loop_
_entity_poly.entity_id
_entity_poly.type
_entity_poly.pdbx_seq_one_letter_code
_entity_poly.pdbx_strand_id
1 'polypeptide(L)'
;MQRLAVVLLAMGATFSDHLPLSAQANCGQWHRCGKCGCLCSCLGGSDTACPPGTSPGGAWWVCGYASGRWWLIRYLDCCGPRNARPTCPSGCSCNQRCGQPPANQNWCPNPESNAAYCTRAQVWSQC
;
A
#
# COMPACT_ATOMS: atom_id res chain seq x y z
N MET A 1 -46.97 -40.61 5.02
CA MET A 1 -46.30 -39.61 5.88
C MET A 1 -44.96 -40.24 6.26
N GLN A 2 -43.75 -39.74 5.98
CA GLN A 2 -43.21 -38.39 6.05
C GLN A 2 -41.91 -38.37 5.21
N ARG A 3 -41.74 -37.40 4.32
CA ARG A 3 -40.47 -37.20 3.58
C ARG A 3 -39.52 -36.41 4.47
N LEU A 4 -38.40 -37.00 4.88
CA LEU A 4 -37.33 -36.31 5.61
C LEU A 4 -36.56 -35.42 4.63
N ALA A 5 -36.70 -34.11 4.77
CA ALA A 5 -35.88 -33.12 4.09
C ALA A 5 -34.61 -32.87 4.91
N VAL A 6 -33.45 -33.26 4.38
CA VAL A 6 -32.15 -32.92 4.95
C VAL A 6 -31.80 -31.51 4.49
N VAL A 7 -31.87 -30.54 5.41
CA VAL A 7 -31.45 -29.17 5.15
C VAL A 7 -29.93 -29.09 5.38
N LEU A 8 -29.16 -29.13 4.29
CA LEU A 8 -27.75 -28.76 4.32
C LEU A 8 -27.64 -27.23 4.41
N LEU A 9 -27.43 -26.73 5.63
CA LEU A 9 -26.99 -25.36 5.87
C LEU A 9 -25.54 -25.24 5.39
N ALA A 10 -25.35 -24.74 4.16
CA ALA A 10 -24.06 -24.25 3.72
C ALA A 10 -23.73 -22.99 4.52
N MET A 11 -22.91 -23.14 5.57
CA MET A 11 -22.26 -22.01 6.21
C MET A 11 -21.32 -21.39 5.19
N GLY A 12 -21.76 -20.32 4.53
CA GLY A 12 -20.92 -19.52 3.67
C GLY A 12 -19.79 -18.93 4.53
N ALA A 13 -18.59 -19.46 4.39
CA ALA A 13 -17.39 -18.82 4.90
C ALA A 13 -17.18 -17.54 4.07
N THR A 14 -17.64 -16.41 4.59
CA THR A 14 -17.19 -15.11 4.11
C THR A 14 -15.71 -14.99 4.50
N PHE A 15 -14.82 -15.28 3.56
CA PHE A 15 -13.39 -14.96 3.67
C PHE A 15 -13.24 -13.43 3.59
N SER A 16 -13.51 -12.75 4.71
CA SER A 16 -13.04 -11.38 4.90
C SER A 16 -11.57 -11.47 5.31
N ASP A 17 -10.67 -11.42 4.33
CA ASP A 17 -9.22 -11.28 4.48
C ASP A 17 -8.83 -9.87 5.00
N HIS A 18 -9.50 -9.42 6.06
CA HIS A 18 -9.05 -8.27 6.82
C HIS A 18 -7.98 -8.74 7.80
N LEU A 19 -6.78 -9.00 7.26
CA LEU A 19 -5.55 -8.98 8.06
C LEU A 19 -5.64 -7.75 8.99
N PRO A 20 -5.36 -7.87 10.29
CA PRO A 20 -5.44 -6.73 11.20
C PRO A 20 -4.59 -5.59 10.66
N LEU A 21 -4.99 -4.34 10.90
CA LEU A 21 -4.29 -3.14 10.38
C LEU A 21 -2.78 -3.20 10.69
N SER A 22 -2.36 -3.85 11.78
CA SER A 22 -0.97 -4.13 12.14
C SER A 22 -0.21 -5.02 11.14
N ALA A 23 -0.89 -5.95 10.47
CA ALA A 23 -0.32 -6.78 9.42
C ALA A 23 -0.32 -6.09 8.05
N GLN A 24 -1.27 -5.17 7.79
CA GLN A 24 -1.26 -4.30 6.60
C GLN A 24 -0.35 -3.08 6.76
N ALA A 25 0.07 -2.72 7.97
CA ALA A 25 0.91 -1.55 8.26
C ALA A 25 2.34 -1.92 8.69
N ASN A 26 2.98 -2.92 8.06
CA ASN A 26 4.38 -3.21 8.32
C ASN A 26 5.26 -3.01 7.05
N CYS A 27 6.48 -2.51 7.25
CA CYS A 27 7.43 -2.30 6.15
C CYS A 27 8.14 -3.58 5.66
N GLY A 28 7.90 -4.72 6.32
CA GLY A 28 8.50 -6.02 6.00
C GLY A 28 7.70 -6.86 4.99
N GLN A 29 6.50 -6.44 4.62
CA GLN A 29 5.73 -7.07 3.53
C GLN A 29 6.57 -7.08 2.24
N TRP A 30 6.58 -8.21 1.52
CA TRP A 30 7.45 -8.42 0.37
C TRP A 30 7.24 -7.39 -0.75
N HIS A 31 6.00 -6.94 -0.96
CA HIS A 31 5.66 -5.93 -1.98
C HIS A 31 6.10 -4.52 -1.57
N ARG A 32 6.79 -4.38 -0.44
CA ARG A 32 7.35 -3.11 0.06
C ARG A 32 8.88 -3.11 0.07
N CYS A 33 9.51 -4.08 -0.60
CA CYS A 33 10.96 -4.29 -0.64
C CYS A 33 11.81 -3.09 -1.11
N GLY A 34 11.20 -2.11 -1.78
CA GLY A 34 11.83 -0.88 -2.24
C GLY A 34 11.25 0.37 -1.59
N LYS A 35 10.28 0.25 -0.69
CA LYS A 35 9.52 1.40 -0.20
C LYS A 35 10.39 2.36 0.63
N CYS A 36 10.28 3.64 0.33
CA CYS A 36 10.77 4.75 1.15
C CYS A 36 9.59 5.67 1.48
N GLY A 37 9.50 6.15 2.72
CA GLY A 37 8.46 7.06 3.16
C GLY A 37 7.33 6.38 3.95
N CYS A 38 6.23 7.11 4.15
CA CYS A 38 5.14 6.70 5.04
C CYS A 38 4.13 5.77 4.34
N LEU A 39 3.65 4.74 5.04
CA LEU A 39 2.57 3.87 4.56
C LEU A 39 1.23 4.63 4.50
N CYS A 40 0.58 4.65 3.33
CA CYS A 40 -0.75 5.25 3.21
C CYS A 40 -1.82 4.59 4.08
N SER A 41 -1.69 3.28 4.37
CA SER A 41 -2.58 2.55 5.28
C SER A 41 -2.58 3.11 6.71
N CYS A 42 -1.54 3.83 7.11
CA CYS A 42 -1.46 4.46 8.43
C CYS A 42 -2.05 5.86 8.49
N LEU A 43 -2.44 6.42 7.34
CA LEU A 43 -2.91 7.80 7.22
C LEU A 43 -4.31 7.87 6.61
N GLY A 44 -5.09 6.79 6.70
CA GLY A 44 -6.47 6.71 6.20
C GLY A 44 -6.60 6.38 4.71
N GLY A 45 -5.51 5.94 4.05
CA GLY A 45 -5.54 5.37 2.70
C GLY A 45 -5.37 3.85 2.71
N SER A 46 -4.97 3.30 1.56
CA SER A 46 -4.63 1.88 1.38
C SER A 46 -3.55 1.73 0.30
N ASP A 47 -3.16 0.50 -0.05
CA ASP A 47 -2.26 0.27 -1.18
C ASP A 47 -2.94 0.59 -2.54
N THR A 48 -4.28 0.69 -2.59
CA THR A 48 -5.06 0.98 -3.81
C THR A 48 -5.71 2.36 -3.84
N ALA A 49 -5.83 3.05 -2.70
CA ALA A 49 -6.50 4.35 -2.60
C ALA A 49 -5.68 5.34 -1.77
N CYS A 50 -5.67 6.59 -2.20
CA CYS A 50 -5.03 7.67 -1.46
C CYS A 50 -5.89 8.13 -0.27
N PRO A 51 -5.28 8.62 0.83
CA PRO A 51 -6.01 9.26 1.92
C PRO A 51 -6.93 10.40 1.45
N PRO A 52 -8.06 10.68 2.15
CA PRO A 52 -8.88 11.84 1.88
C PRO A 52 -8.06 13.14 1.87
N GLY A 53 -8.38 14.04 0.93
CA GLY A 53 -7.67 15.32 0.78
C GLY A 53 -6.31 15.24 0.09
N THR A 54 -5.91 14.05 -0.38
CA THR A 54 -4.71 13.86 -1.21
C THR A 54 -5.09 13.34 -2.60
N SER A 55 -4.19 13.51 -3.58
CA SER A 55 -4.40 13.04 -4.95
C SER A 55 -3.31 12.05 -5.37
N PRO A 56 -3.58 11.07 -6.26
CA PRO A 56 -2.52 10.24 -6.84
C PRO A 56 -1.46 11.10 -7.55
N GLY A 57 -0.20 10.82 -7.28
CA GLY A 57 0.95 11.34 -8.00
C GLY A 57 1.47 10.38 -9.06
N GLY A 58 2.71 10.61 -9.45
CA GLY A 58 3.51 9.69 -10.24
C GLY A 58 3.90 8.43 -9.47
N ALA A 59 4.60 7.54 -10.18
CA ALA A 59 5.03 6.27 -9.66
C ALA A 59 6.43 5.93 -10.12
N TRP A 60 7.11 5.11 -9.32
CA TRP A 60 8.34 4.42 -9.69
C TRP A 60 8.18 2.94 -9.36
N TRP A 61 9.09 2.08 -9.84
CA TRP A 61 8.90 0.64 -9.74
C TRP A 61 10.18 -0.14 -9.50
N VAL A 62 10.00 -1.35 -8.96
CA VAL A 62 11.02 -2.39 -8.79
C VAL A 62 10.44 -3.75 -9.13
N CYS A 63 11.31 -4.70 -9.46
CA CYS A 63 10.95 -6.11 -9.46
C CYS A 63 11.26 -6.71 -8.08
N GLY A 64 10.25 -7.30 -7.44
CA GLY A 64 10.38 -8.03 -6.18
C GLY A 64 10.09 -9.51 -6.38
N TYR A 65 10.81 -10.38 -5.66
CA TYR A 65 10.60 -11.83 -5.73
C TYR A 65 9.66 -12.29 -4.61
N ALA A 66 8.62 -13.02 -4.98
CA ALA A 66 7.70 -13.65 -4.03
C ALA A 66 7.07 -14.90 -4.65
N SER A 67 7.00 -15.96 -3.83
CA SER A 67 6.32 -17.22 -4.19
C SER A 67 6.79 -17.82 -5.52
N GLY A 68 8.10 -17.85 -5.74
CA GLY A 68 8.68 -18.47 -6.94
C GLY A 68 8.74 -17.57 -8.18
N ARG A 69 8.23 -16.33 -8.11
CA ARG A 69 8.07 -15.45 -9.28
C ARG A 69 8.55 -14.03 -9.00
N TRP A 70 8.90 -13.32 -10.07
CA TRP A 70 9.18 -11.89 -10.02
C TRP A 70 7.93 -11.08 -10.33
N TRP A 71 7.73 -10.01 -9.57
CA TRP A 71 6.57 -9.14 -9.67
C TRP A 71 7.00 -7.69 -9.79
N LEU A 72 6.39 -6.98 -10.73
CA LEU A 72 6.51 -5.54 -10.85
C LEU A 72 5.70 -4.89 -9.74
N ILE A 73 6.40 -4.24 -8.82
CA ILE A 73 5.82 -3.46 -7.74
C ILE A 73 5.96 -1.99 -8.11
N ARG A 74 4.83 -1.27 -8.10
CA ARG A 74 4.79 0.17 -8.27
C ARG A 74 4.62 0.86 -6.93
N TYR A 75 5.45 1.85 -6.66
CA TYR A 75 5.32 2.74 -5.53
C TYR A 75 4.71 4.05 -6.03
N LEU A 76 3.52 4.38 -5.53
CA LEU A 76 2.73 5.50 -6.01
C LEU A 76 2.54 6.50 -4.89
N ASP A 77 3.07 7.72 -5.06
CA ASP A 77 2.89 8.75 -4.05
C ASP A 77 1.44 9.25 -4.04
N CYS A 78 0.91 9.48 -2.85
CA CYS A 78 -0.28 10.29 -2.64
C CYS A 78 0.20 11.68 -2.25
N CYS A 79 -0.25 12.66 -3.01
CA CYS A 79 0.30 14.01 -3.02
C CYS A 79 -0.64 14.97 -2.30
N GLY A 80 -0.04 15.87 -1.54
CA GLY A 80 -0.74 16.98 -0.91
C GLY A 80 0.19 18.16 -0.68
N PRO A 81 -0.35 19.27 -0.14
CA PRO A 81 0.43 20.46 0.16
C PRO A 81 1.59 20.15 1.10
N ARG A 82 2.79 20.67 0.79
CA ARG A 82 4.01 20.43 1.58
C ARG A 82 3.87 20.79 3.05
N ASN A 83 3.21 21.92 3.33
CA ASN A 83 2.96 22.43 4.68
C ASN A 83 1.88 21.66 5.44
N ALA A 84 1.15 20.75 4.78
CA ALA A 84 0.10 19.94 5.37
C ALA A 84 0.49 18.47 5.52
N ARG A 85 1.78 18.13 5.34
CA ARG A 85 2.26 16.75 5.47
C ARG A 85 2.16 16.29 6.94
N PRO A 86 1.47 15.19 7.24
CA PRO A 86 1.32 14.70 8.60
C PRO A 86 2.62 14.06 9.08
N THR A 87 2.78 14.01 10.39
CA THR A 87 3.77 13.12 11.01
C THR A 87 3.44 11.67 10.67
N CYS A 88 4.43 10.91 10.21
CA CYS A 88 4.24 9.49 9.96
C CYS A 88 4.13 8.73 11.30
N PRO A 89 3.07 7.93 11.54
CA PRO A 89 2.93 7.17 12.78
C PRO A 89 4.11 6.21 13.01
N SER A 90 4.40 5.91 14.28
CA SER A 90 5.42 4.93 14.66
C SER A 90 5.16 3.58 13.99
N GLY A 91 6.20 2.97 13.42
CA GLY A 91 6.11 1.70 12.67
C GLY A 91 5.63 1.83 11.22
N CYS A 92 5.23 3.01 10.77
CA CYS A 92 4.70 3.24 9.40
C CYS A 92 5.69 3.91 8.44
N SER A 93 6.88 4.28 8.93
CA SER A 93 7.94 4.86 8.10
C SER A 93 8.84 3.77 7.57
N CYS A 94 8.83 3.56 6.25
CA CYS A 94 9.66 2.56 5.60
C CYS A 94 10.93 3.20 5.03
N ASN A 95 12.05 2.50 5.17
CA ASN A 95 13.37 2.99 4.77
C ASN A 95 14.15 2.00 3.89
N GLN A 96 13.47 1.06 3.23
CA GLN A 96 14.09 -0.06 2.51
C GLN A 96 15.08 0.39 1.43
N ARG A 97 14.79 1.51 0.76
CA ARG A 97 15.68 2.14 -0.24
C ARG A 97 15.78 3.66 -0.10
N CYS A 98 15.51 4.20 1.09
CA CYS A 98 15.69 5.65 1.29
C CYS A 98 17.16 6.04 1.04
N GLY A 99 17.39 7.21 0.44
CA GLY A 99 18.71 7.67 0.01
C GLY A 99 19.14 7.19 -1.40
N GLN A 100 18.40 6.26 -2.03
CA GLN A 100 18.67 5.81 -3.39
C GLN A 100 17.58 6.29 -4.36
N PRO A 101 17.92 6.96 -5.47
CA PRO A 101 16.98 7.17 -6.57
C PRO A 101 16.54 5.82 -7.17
N PRO A 102 15.29 5.69 -7.67
CA PRO A 102 14.20 6.68 -7.64
C PRO A 102 13.41 6.72 -6.30
N ALA A 103 13.75 5.88 -5.33
CA ALA A 103 12.96 5.70 -4.11
C ALA A 103 12.87 6.94 -3.21
N ASN A 104 13.91 7.77 -3.20
CA ASN A 104 13.97 8.99 -2.38
C ASN A 104 13.42 10.24 -3.09
N GLN A 105 12.83 10.12 -4.28
CA GLN A 105 12.29 11.25 -5.03
C GLN A 105 10.84 11.52 -4.66
N ASN A 106 10.44 12.80 -4.77
CA ASN A 106 9.05 13.23 -4.67
C ASN A 106 8.37 13.01 -6.01
N TRP A 107 7.45 12.05 -6.10
CA TRP A 107 6.72 11.75 -7.34
C TRP A 107 5.44 12.59 -7.48
N CYS A 108 5.37 13.76 -6.85
CA CYS A 108 4.20 14.64 -6.91
C CYS A 108 4.30 15.73 -7.97
N PRO A 109 3.17 16.13 -8.59
CA PRO A 109 3.14 17.29 -9.47
C PRO A 109 3.46 18.58 -8.69
N ASN A 110 4.12 19.54 -9.33
CA ASN A 110 4.54 20.81 -8.70
C ASN A 110 5.31 20.58 -7.40
N PRO A 111 6.51 19.97 -7.46
CA PRO A 111 7.24 19.53 -6.29
C PRO A 111 7.70 20.67 -5.37
N GLU A 112 7.56 21.94 -5.78
CA GLU A 112 7.81 23.12 -4.94
C GLU A 112 6.70 23.37 -3.92
N SER A 113 5.45 23.01 -4.25
CA SER A 113 4.27 23.23 -3.41
C SER A 113 3.64 21.93 -2.90
N ASN A 114 3.89 20.80 -3.57
CA ASN A 114 3.41 19.48 -3.15
C ASN A 114 4.54 18.53 -2.75
N ALA A 115 4.22 17.62 -1.84
CA ALA A 115 5.08 16.49 -1.49
C ALA A 115 4.28 15.22 -1.26
N ALA A 116 4.99 14.09 -1.29
CA ALA A 116 4.46 12.81 -0.87
C ALA A 116 3.92 12.90 0.57
N TYR A 117 2.59 12.83 0.70
CA TYR A 117 1.87 12.69 1.96
C TYR A 117 2.10 11.29 2.53
N CYS A 118 2.02 10.29 1.66
CA CYS A 118 2.35 8.90 1.89
C CYS A 118 2.63 8.22 0.54
N THR A 119 3.12 6.99 0.57
CA THR A 119 3.37 6.19 -0.64
C THR A 119 2.58 4.90 -0.56
N ARG A 120 1.92 4.50 -1.65
CA ARG A 120 1.23 3.21 -1.81
C ARG A 120 2.17 2.18 -2.42
N ALA A 121 1.97 0.90 -2.14
CA ALA A 121 2.73 -0.17 -2.76
C ALA A 121 1.78 -1.14 -3.47
N GLN A 122 1.80 -1.16 -4.80
CA GLN A 122 0.87 -1.96 -5.60
C GLN A 122 1.64 -3.01 -6.41
N VAL A 123 1.26 -4.27 -6.27
CA VAL A 123 1.66 -5.32 -7.21
C VAL A 123 0.90 -5.08 -8.51
N TRP A 124 1.63 -4.85 -9.59
CA TRP A 124 1.03 -4.42 -10.86
C TRP A 124 0.97 -5.53 -11.91
N SER A 125 2.08 -6.22 -12.11
CA SER A 125 2.22 -7.30 -13.08
C SER A 125 3.35 -8.23 -12.66
N GLN A 126 3.60 -9.29 -13.45
CA GLN A 126 4.89 -9.98 -13.37
C GLN A 126 5.98 -9.09 -13.97
N CYS A 127 7.19 -9.25 -13.44
CA CYS A 127 8.40 -9.01 -14.21
C CYS A 127 8.78 -10.36 -14.85
#